data_AF-A0A345QRA8-F1
#
_entry.id   AF-A0A345QRA8-F1
#
_cell.length_a   1.000
_cell.length_b   1.000
_cell.length_c   1.000
_cell.angle_alpha   90.00
_cell.angle_beta   90.00
_cell.angle_gamma   90.00
#
_symmetry.space_group_name_H-M   'P 1'
#
loop_
_entity.id
_entity.type
_entity.pdbx_description
1 polymer ?
#
loop_
_entity_poly.entity_id
_entity_poly.type
_entity_poly.pdbx_seq_one_letter_code
_entity_poly.pdbx_strand_id
1 'polypeptide(L)' 'MAKIDFWFSIGSTYSYLTVMRLPELAKKVGIEFRWRPFDVRHVMIEQKNITVGQKVGER' A
#
# COMPACT_ATOMS: atom_id res chain seq x y z
N MET A 1 13.13 5.71 18.81
CA MET A 1 13.20 6.09 17.38
C MET A 1 11.78 6.24 16.86
N ALA A 2 11.51 7.24 16.01
CA ALA A 2 10.19 7.39 15.41
C ALA A 2 9.90 6.22 14.46
N LYS A 3 8.71 5.64 14.56
CA LYS A 3 8.27 4.50 13.76
C LYS A 3 7.16 4.93 12.81
N ILE A 4 7.31 4.63 11.53
CA ILE A 4 6.34 5.02 10.49
C ILE A 4 5.56 3.78 10.05
N ASP A 5 4.23 3.85 10.05
CA ASP A 5 3.40 2.86 9.36
C ASP A 5 3.38 3.15 7.86
N PHE A 6 3.92 2.24 7.07
CA PHE A 6 3.93 2.33 5.63
C PHE A 6 2.92 1.35 5.03
N TRP A 7 1.81 1.89 4.52
CA TRP A 7 0.75 1.15 3.87
C TRP A 7 1.00 1.04 2.38
N PHE A 8 0.87 -0.17 1.82
CA PHE A 8 1.03 -0.42 0.39
C PHE A 8 0.14 -1.56 -0.10
N SER A 9 -0.20 -1.53 -1.38
CA SER A 9 -0.96 -2.61 -2.02
C SER A 9 -0.08 -3.37 -3.02
N ILE A 10 -0.29 -4.69 -3.09
CA ILE A 10 0.42 -5.55 -4.03
C ILE A 10 -0.07 -5.24 -5.45
N GLY A 11 0.88 -5.06 -6.39
CA GLY A 11 0.58 -4.65 -7.76
C GLY A 11 0.52 -3.14 -7.98
N SER A 12 0.71 -2.31 -6.94
CA SER A 12 0.81 -0.86 -7.09
C SER A 12 2.17 -0.46 -7.69
N THR A 13 2.17 0.06 -8.91
CA THR A 13 3.37 0.60 -9.58
C THR A 13 3.96 1.79 -8.83
N TYR A 14 3.11 2.61 -8.19
CA TYR A 14 3.54 3.72 -7.35
C TYR A 14 4.20 3.25 -6.05
N SER A 15 3.57 2.31 -5.34
CA SER A 15 4.11 1.83 -4.07
C SER A 15 5.40 1.03 -4.28
N TYR A 16 5.54 0.33 -5.40
CA TYR A 16 6.74 -0.41 -5.76
C TYR A 16 8.02 0.46 -5.68
N LEU A 17 8.01 1.64 -6.31
CA LEU A 17 9.15 2.55 -6.29
C LEU A 17 9.55 2.97 -4.87
N THR A 18 8.56 3.14 -3.99
CA THR A 18 8.79 3.54 -2.60
C THR A 18 9.32 2.38 -1.78
N VAL A 19 8.73 1.18 -1.90
CA VAL A 19 9.20 -0.05 -1.24
C VAL A 19 10.68 -0.30 -1.52
N MET A 20 11.13 -0.10 -2.77
CA MET A 20 12.53 -0.29 -3.16
C MET A 20 13.50 0.72 -2.54
N ARG A 21 13.02 1.91 -2.12
CA ARG A 21 13.87 3.00 -1.58
C ARG A 21 13.95 3.02 -0.06
N LEU A 22 12.86 2.65 0.62
CA LEU A 22 12.74 2.80 2.07
C LEU A 22 13.79 2.03 2.89
N PRO A 23 14.22 0.81 2.54
CA PRO A 23 15.21 0.08 3.34
C PRO A 23 16.57 0.79 3.46
N GLU A 24 17.06 1.38 2.37
CA GLU A 24 18.31 2.14 2.39
C GLU A 24 18.16 3.45 3.16
N LEU A 25 17.03 4.14 2.96
CA LEU A 25 16.73 5.37 3.68
C LEU A 25 16.62 5.11 5.19
N ALA A 26 15.91 4.06 5.61
CA ALA A 26 15.76 3.63 7.00
C ALA A 26 17.11 3.52 7.71
N LYS A 27 18.09 2.87 7.05
CA LYS A 27 19.46 2.74 7.55
C LYS A 27 20.18 4.09 7.63
N LYS A 28 20.03 4.94 6.61
CA LYS A 28 20.71 6.24 6.52
C LYS A 28 20.24 7.24 7.58
N VAL A 29 18.95 7.24 7.91
CA VAL A 29 18.35 8.24 8.83
C VAL A 29 17.93 7.68 10.19
N GLY A 30 18.11 6.38 10.43
CA GLY A 30 17.77 5.75 11.70
C GLY A 30 16.26 5.69 12.00
N ILE A 31 15.44 5.51 10.96
CA ILE A 31 13.97 5.39 11.07
C ILE A 31 13.58 3.93 10.87
N GLU A 32 12.57 3.47 11.61
CA GLU A 32 11.97 2.14 11.45
C GLU A 32 10.61 2.23 10.74
N PHE A 33 10.36 1.32 9.79
CA PHE A 33 9.09 1.22 9.08
C PHE A 33 8.32 -0.04 9.51
N ARG A 34 7.03 0.12 9.83
CA ARG A 34 6.06 -0.99 9.93
C ARG A 34 5.41 -1.18 8.56
N TRP A 35 5.68 -2.30 7.94
CA TRP A 35 5.08 -2.67 6.67
C TRP A 35 3.62 -3.10 6.86
N ARG A 36 2.69 -2.43 6.18
CA ARG A 36 1.25 -2.68 6.27
C ARG A 36 0.68 -2.98 4.88
N PRO A 37 0.75 -4.23 4.40
CA PRO A 37 0.07 -4.59 3.16
C PRO A 37 -1.45 -4.48 3.35
N PHE A 38 -2.16 -3.99 2.32
CA PHE A 38 -3.63 -3.94 2.32
C PHE A 38 -4.22 -4.29 0.97
N ASP A 39 -5.51 -4.64 0.97
CA ASP A 39 -6.30 -4.87 -0.24
C ASP A 39 -6.90 -3.55 -0.74
N VAL A 40 -6.38 -3.06 -1.86
CA VAL A 40 -6.87 -1.83 -2.50
C VAL A 40 -8.31 -1.98 -2.98
N ARG A 41 -8.76 -3.18 -3.36
CA ARG A 41 -10.14 -3.38 -3.84
C ARG A 41 -11.15 -3.18 -2.73
N HIS A 42 -10.85 -3.66 -1.53
CA HIS A 42 -11.70 -3.45 -0.35
C HIS A 42 -11.92 -1.95 -0.12
N VAL A 43 -10.84 -1.16 -0.14
CA VAL A 43 -10.90 0.30 0.03
C VAL A 43 -11.69 0.97 -1.10
N MET A 44 -11.50 0.56 -2.35
CA MET A 44 -12.23 1.12 -3.49
C MET A 44 -13.75 0.86 -3.41
N ILE A 45 -14.15 -0.32 -2.93
CA ILE A 45 -15.56 -0.68 -2.69
C ILE A 45 -16.17 0.22 -1.61
N GLU A 46 -15.49 0.37 -0.46
CA GLU A 46 -15.95 1.25 0.62
C GLU A 46 -16.10 2.70 0.15
N GLN A 47 -15.19 3.17 -0.71
CA GLN A 47 -15.21 4.51 -1.28
C GLN A 47 -16.28 4.71 -2.37
N LYS A 48 -17.03 3.66 -2.73
CA LYS A 48 -17.95 3.65 -3.89
C LYS A 48 -17.26 4.05 -5.20
N ASN A 49 -15.94 3.85 -5.27
CA ASN A 49 -15.11 4.18 -6.43
C ASN A 49 -14.87 2.93 -7.28
N ILE A 50 -15.97 2.29 -7.67
CA ILE A 50 -15.96 1.10 -8.51
C ILE A 50 -16.31 1.50 -9.94
N THR A 51 -15.48 1.12 -10.90
CA THR A 51 -15.77 1.33 -12.32
C THR A 51 -16.91 0.43 -12.77
N VAL A 52 -17.84 0.97 -13.57
CA VAL A 52 -18.92 0.20 -14.20
C VAL A 52 -18.30 -0.89 -15.08
N GLY A 53 -18.31 -2.13 -14.60
CA GLY A 53 -17.66 -3.27 -15.25
C GLY A 53 -16.92 -4.20 -14.28
N GLN A 54 -16.50 -3.67 -13.13
CA GLN A 54 -16.01 -4.50 -12.01
C GLN A 54 -17.19 -4.92 -11.13
N LYS A 55 -18.16 -5.66 -11.70
CA LYS A 55 -19.11 -6.39 -10.87
C LYS A 55 -18.29 -7.44 -10.12
N VAL A 56 -18.19 -7.28 -8.80
CA VAL A 56 -17.68 -8.31 -7.91
C VAL A 56 -18.50 -9.55 -8.23
N GLY A 57 -17.83 -10.59 -8.74
CA GLY A 57 -18.50 -11.85 -9.00
C GLY A 57 -19.06 -12.34 -7.67
N GLU A 58 -20.39 -12.30 -7.55
CA GLU A 58 -21.11 -13.16 -6.62
C GLU A 58 -20.73 -14.60 -6.99
N ARG A 59 -19.78 -15.15 -6.23
CA ARG A 59 -19.57 -16.58 -6.06
C ARG A 59 -19.42 -16.83 -4.57
#